data_AF-A0A3E0GZY0-F1
#
_entry.id   AF-A0A3E0GZY0-F1
#
_cell.length_a   1.000
_cell.length_b   1.000
_cell.length_c   1.000
_cell.angle_alpha   90.00
_cell.angle_beta   90.00
_cell.angle_gamma   90.00
#
_symmetry.space_group_name_H-M   'P 1'
#
loop_
_entity.id
_entity.type
_entity.pdbx_description
1 polymer ?
#
loop_
_entity_poly.entity_id
_entity_poly.type
_entity_poly.pdbx_seq_one_letter_code
_entity_poly.pdbx_strand_id
1 'polypeptide(L)' 'MERLTRDEMIALVDRLQRGEGDDEQAGEWIDQLNQSVPHPAISDLIFYSDEELSPEEIVDKALAYRPIEL' A
#
# COMPACT_ATOMS: atom_id res chain seq x y z
N MET A 1 -13.41 4.23 11.16
CA MET A 1 -13.00 3.87 9.80
C MET A 1 -12.69 2.39 9.83
N GLU A 2 -13.33 1.64 8.94
CA GLU A 2 -13.09 0.20 8.78
C GLU A 2 -11.74 0.03 8.07
N ARG A 3 -10.88 -0.86 8.59
CA ARG A 3 -9.61 -1.19 7.95
C ARG A 3 -9.90 -2.09 6.75
N LEU A 4 -9.18 -1.88 5.65
CA LEU A 4 -9.31 -2.69 4.45
C LEU A 4 -8.96 -4.16 4.76
N THR A 5 -9.67 -5.07 4.12
CA THR A 5 -9.26 -6.48 4.07
C THR A 5 -8.01 -6.63 3.19
N ARG A 6 -7.32 -7.77 3.33
CA ARG A 6 -6.12 -8.06 2.50
C ARG A 6 -6.43 -7.97 1.01
N ASP A 7 -7.54 -8.54 0.57
CA ASP A 7 -7.94 -8.55 -0.84
C ASP A 7 -8.26 -7.14 -1.37
N GLU A 8 -8.89 -6.30 -0.55
CA GLU A 8 -9.14 -4.89 -0.91
C GLU A 8 -7.85 -4.08 -1.02
N MET A 9 -6.89 -4.30 -0.11
CA MET A 9 -5.58 -3.66 -0.20
C MET A 9 -4.85 -4.07 -1.48
N ILE A 10 -4.87 -5.37 -1.82
CA ILE A 10 -4.25 -5.88 -3.05
C ILE A 10 -4.87 -5.23 -4.29
N ALA A 11 -6.20 -5.14 -4.33
CA ALA A 11 -6.90 -4.51 -5.45
C ALA A 11 -6.54 -3.02 -5.59
N LEU A 12 -6.41 -2.29 -4.48
CA LEU A 12 -5.99 -0.89 -4.52
C LEU A 12 -4.52 -0.72 -4.94
N VAL A 13 -3.62 -1.59 -4.47
CA VAL A 13 -2.22 -1.57 -4.89
C VAL A 13 -2.08 -1.86 -6.39
N ASP A 14 -2.80 -2.84 -6.93
CA ASP A 14 -2.82 -3.13 -8.38
C ASP A 14 -3.30 -1.93 -9.20
N ARG A 15 -4.36 -1.23 -8.74
CA ARG A 15 -4.85 0.00 -9.38
C ARG A 15 -3.80 1.11 -9.38
N LEU A 16 -3.15 1.33 -8.24
CA LEU A 16 -2.09 2.35 -8.11
C LEU A 16 -0.90 2.03 -9.02
N GLN A 17 -0.47 0.77 -9.10
CA GLN A 17 0.60 0.35 -10.01
C GLN A 17 0.25 0.54 -11.49
N ARG A 18 -1.03 0.38 -11.85
CA ARG A 18 -1.54 0.62 -13.21
C ARG A 18 -1.72 2.09 -13.55
N GLY A 19 -1.56 2.99 -12.58
CA GLY A 19 -1.85 4.42 -12.75
C GLY A 19 -3.34 4.69 -12.97
N GLU A 20 -4.21 3.89 -12.36
CA GLU A 20 -5.64 4.16 -12.37
C GLU A 20 -5.99 5.31 -11.41
N GLY A 21 -7.02 6.08 -11.77
CA GLY A 21 -7.46 7.24 -10.99
C GLY A 21 -6.70 8.52 -11.30
N ASP A 22 -7.25 9.65 -10.88
CA ASP A 22 -6.55 10.93 -10.85
C ASP A 22 -5.73 11.11 -9.56
N ASP A 23 -4.98 12.22 -9.47
CA ASP A 23 -4.11 12.50 -8.32
C ASP A 23 -4.87 12.55 -6.98
N GLU A 24 -6.13 12.99 -6.98
CA GLU A 24 -6.96 13.06 -5.77
C GLU A 24 -7.37 11.65 -5.33
N GLN A 25 -7.87 10.85 -6.28
CA GLN A 25 -8.25 9.46 -6.03
C GLN A 25 -7.06 8.60 -5.58
N ALA A 26 -5.91 8.76 -6.22
CA ALA A 26 -4.69 8.06 -5.83
C ALA A 26 -4.27 8.42 -4.40
N GLY A 27 -4.38 9.71 -4.04
CA GLY A 27 -4.15 10.18 -2.67
C GLY A 27 -5.07 9.51 -1.65
N GLU A 28 -6.38 9.47 -1.93
CA GLU A 28 -7.36 8.80 -1.05
C GLU A 28 -7.09 7.30 -0.88
N TRP A 29 -6.66 6.62 -1.94
CA TRP A 29 -6.32 5.19 -1.87
C TRP A 29 -5.06 4.95 -1.04
N ILE A 30 -4.04 5.79 -1.20
CA ILE A 30 -2.80 5.73 -0.40
C ILE A 30 -3.13 5.96 1.08
N ASP A 31 -3.97 6.94 1.40
CA ASP A 31 -4.39 7.21 2.78
C ASP A 31 -5.13 6.03 3.41
N GLN A 32 -6.03 5.38 2.67
CA GLN A 32 -6.73 4.17 3.13
C GLN A 32 -5.77 2.99 3.37
N LEU A 33 -4.78 2.81 2.49
CA LEU A 33 -3.75 1.78 2.65
C LEU A 33 -2.90 2.05 3.90
N ASN A 34 -2.42 3.28 4.07
CA ASN A 34 -1.62 3.69 5.24
C ASN A 34 -2.36 3.48 6.58
N GLN A 35 -3.68 3.68 6.60
CA GLN A 35 -4.50 3.43 7.79
C GLN A 35 -4.73 1.93 8.06
N SER A 36 -4.53 1.07 7.06
CA SER A 36 -4.83 -0.36 7.12
C SER A 36 -3.62 -1.23 7.47
N VAL A 37 -2.39 -0.69 7.32
CA VAL A 37 -1.13 -1.42 7.55
C VAL A 37 -0.27 -0.75 8.64
N PRO A 38 0.60 -1.51 9.34
CA PRO A 38 1.55 -0.93 10.29
C PRO A 38 2.73 -0.21 9.61
N HIS A 39 2.96 -0.43 8.32
CA HIS A 39 4.03 0.23 7.57
C HIS A 39 3.78 1.74 7.47
N PRO A 40 4.77 2.59 7.79
CA PRO A 40 4.57 4.04 7.88
C PRO A 40 4.36 4.73 6.53
N ALA A 41 4.83 4.12 5.43
CA ALA A 41 4.72 4.67 4.09
C ALA A 41 4.58 3.54 3.04
N ILE A 42 3.40 2.95 2.91
CA ILE A 42 3.20 1.86 1.92
C ILE A 42 3.40 2.33 0.48
N SER A 43 3.16 3.62 0.19
CA SER A 43 3.44 4.24 -1.10
C SER A 43 4.88 4.05 -1.56
N ASP A 44 5.84 3.97 -0.64
CA ASP A 44 7.24 3.78 -0.97
C ASP A 44 7.50 2.38 -1.54
N LEU A 45 6.77 1.37 -1.05
CA LEU A 45 6.81 0.02 -1.60
C LEU A 45 6.17 -0.07 -2.99
N ILE A 46 5.24 0.84 -3.30
CA ILE A 46 4.50 0.84 -4.58
C ILE A 46 5.29 1.57 -5.67
N PHE A 47 5.81 2.77 -5.37
CA PHE A 47 6.36 3.68 -6.39
C PHE A 47 7.88 3.79 -6.37
N TYR A 48 8.52 3.43 -5.26
CA TYR A 48 9.95 3.68 -5.03
C TYR A 48 10.72 2.41 -4.63
N SER A 49 10.12 1.23 -4.77
CA SER A 49 10.81 -0.02 -4.50
C SER A 49 11.83 -0.33 -5.61
N ASP A 50 13.05 -0.72 -5.23
CA ASP A 50 14.04 -1.25 -6.15
C ASP A 50 13.70 -2.67 -6.65
N GLU A 51 12.76 -3.35 -5.99
CA GLU A 51 12.30 -4.69 -6.34
C GLU A 51 10.99 -4.61 -7.15
N GLU A 52 10.85 -5.44 -8.20
CA GLU A 52 9.58 -5.64 -8.90
C GLU A 52 8.63 -6.47 -8.03
N LEU A 53 7.96 -5.81 -7.08
CA LEU A 53 7.02 -6.45 -6.16
C LEU A 53 5.62 -6.54 -6.77
N SER A 54 5.02 -7.72 -6.65
CA SER A 54 3.60 -7.90 -6.93
C SER A 54 2.73 -7.17 -5.88
N PRO A 55 1.46 -6.85 -6.19
CA PRO A 55 0.53 -6.27 -5.23
C PRO A 55 0.40 -7.08 -3.93
N GLU A 56 0.45 -8.41 -4.03
CA GLU A 56 0.40 -9.31 -2.87
C GLU A 56 1.63 -9.17 -1.99
N GLU A 57 2.83 -9.12 -2.58
CA GLU A 57 4.09 -8.96 -1.85
C GLU A 57 4.18 -7.60 -1.16
N ILE A 58 3.70 -6.53 -1.81
CA ILE A 58 3.63 -5.20 -1.20
C ILE A 58 2.76 -5.22 0.04
N VAL A 59 1.55 -5.78 -0.06
CA VAL A 59 0.62 -5.86 1.07
C VAL A 59 1.18 -6.73 2.19
N ASP A 60 1.80 -7.87 1.86
CA ASP A 60 2.40 -8.75 2.86
C ASP A 60 3.59 -8.09 3.56
N LYS A 61 4.47 -7.39 2.83
CA LYS A 61 5.57 -6.61 3.42
C LYS A 61 5.02 -5.48 4.31
N ALA A 62 3.98 -4.78 3.86
CA ALA A 62 3.39 -3.70 4.62
C ALA A 62 2.74 -4.18 5.92
N LEU A 63 2.05 -5.33 5.89
CA LEU A 63 1.44 -5.95 7.07
C LEU A 63 2.48 -6.57 8.02
N ALA A 64 3.58 -7.08 7.48
CA ALA A 64 4.67 -7.66 8.26
C ALA A 64 5.63 -6.62 8.85
N TYR A 65 5.49 -5.34 8.48
CA TYR A 65 6.39 -4.28 8.93
C TYR A 65 6.42 -4.18 10.46
N ARG A 66 7.63 -4.16 11.00
CA ARG A 66 7.89 -3.90 12.42
C ARG A 66 8.77 -2.66 12.51
N PRO A 67 8.30 -1.61 13.21
CA PRO A 67 9.15 -0.45 13.50
C PRO A 67 10.45 -0.93 14.15
N ILE A 68 11.58 -0.44 13.64
CA ILE A 68 12.87 -0.65 14.29
C ILE A 68 12.88 0.24 15.53
N GLU A 69 12.96 -0.36 16.71
CA GLU A 69 13.24 0.40 17.93
C GLU A 69 14.70 0.88 17.86
N LEU A 70 14.88 2.20 17.70
CA LEU A 70 16.18 2.88 17.69
C LEU A 70 16.54 3.37 19.09
#